data_AF-R8BSW3-F1
#
_entry.id   AF-R8BSW3-F1
#
_cell.length_a   1.000
_cell.length_b   1.000
_cell.length_c   1.000
_cell.angle_alpha   90.00
_cell.angle_beta   90.00
_cell.angle_gamma   90.00
#
_symmetry.space_group_name_H-M   'P 1'
#
loop_
_entity.id
_entity.type
_entity.pdbx_description
1 polymer ?
#
loop_
_entity_poly.entity_id
_entity_poly.type
_entity_poly.pdbx_seq_one_letter_code
_entity_poly.pdbx_strand_id
1 'polypeptide(L)'
;MALFSPATWRALGLTVGVAYTGFGIVETLLPAQAAREFFGIQPRAKAEVDDAVSVMVPLMGARDFSLSAAMLTFWYYGKDWELGVVILAGSILCVADSIAIFNRRGFAA
;
A
#
# COMPACT_ATOMS: atom_id res chain seq x y z
N MET A 1 5.57 28.19 -0.27
CA MET A 1 4.99 28.18 -1.63
C MET A 1 4.06 26.98 -1.72
N ALA A 2 2.74 27.18 -1.81
CA ALA A 2 1.81 26.09 -2.01
C ALA A 2 1.56 25.93 -3.51
N LEU A 3 2.01 24.82 -4.10
CA LEU A 3 1.78 24.46 -5.52
C LEU A 3 0.30 24.12 -5.81
N PHE A 4 -0.51 23.87 -4.78
CA PHE A 4 -1.93 23.51 -4.88
C PHE A 4 -2.76 24.22 -3.80
N SER A 5 -4.07 24.34 -4.05
CA SER A 5 -5.01 24.87 -3.05
C SER A 5 -5.18 23.89 -1.88
N PRO A 6 -5.47 24.37 -0.65
CA PRO A 6 -5.74 23.51 0.51
C PRO A 6 -6.87 22.50 0.25
N ALA A 7 -7.91 22.88 -0.50
CA ALA A 7 -9.00 21.98 -0.87
C ALA A 7 -8.51 20.81 -1.74
N THR A 8 -7.56 21.07 -2.65
CA THR A 8 -6.94 20.04 -3.49
C THR A 8 -6.14 19.05 -2.65
N TRP A 9 -5.35 19.52 -1.68
CA TRP A 9 -4.58 18.66 -0.78
C TRP A 9 -5.47 17.77 0.08
N ARG A 10 -6.59 18.33 0.57
CA ARG A 10 -7.56 17.58 1.37
C ARG A 10 -8.28 16.52 0.53
N ALA A 11 -8.65 16.84 -0.70
CA ALA A 11 -9.24 15.85 -1.61
C ALA A 11 -8.23 14.73 -1.94
N LEU A 12 -6.98 15.08 -2.23
CA LEU A 12 -5.91 14.12 -2.50
C LEU A 12 -5.65 13.19 -1.33
N GLY A 13 -5.46 13.72 -0.12
CA GLY A 13 -5.20 12.87 1.04
C GLY A 13 -6.37 11.95 1.39
N LEU A 14 -7.61 12.41 1.16
CA LEU A 14 -8.79 11.61 1.41
C LEU A 14 -8.93 10.46 0.38
N THR A 15 -8.76 10.75 -0.91
CA THR A 15 -8.82 9.71 -1.95
C THR A 15 -7.69 8.70 -1.82
N VAL A 16 -6.47 9.17 -1.52
CA VAL A 16 -5.30 8.30 -1.31
C VAL A 16 -5.48 7.46 -0.04
N GLY A 17 -5.96 8.04 1.07
CA GLY A 17 -6.24 7.28 2.30
C GLY A 17 -7.32 6.21 2.13
N VAL A 18 -8.38 6.51 1.35
CA VAL A 18 -9.41 5.51 1.00
C VAL A 18 -8.81 4.38 0.15
N ALA A 19 -7.93 4.70 -0.81
CA ALA A 19 -7.26 3.69 -1.61
C ALA A 19 -6.40 2.74 -0.74
N TYR A 20 -5.56 3.29 0.14
CA TYR A 20 -4.76 2.49 1.08
C TYR A 20 -5.63 1.66 2.04
N THR A 21 -6.79 2.16 2.44
CA THR A 21 -7.76 1.35 3.22
C THR A 21 -8.26 0.16 2.42
N GLY A 22 -8.61 0.37 1.15
CA GLY A 22 -9.04 -0.71 0.25
C GLY A 22 -7.97 -1.78 0.08
N PHE A 23 -6.73 -1.37 -0.19
CA PHE A 23 -5.59 -2.29 -0.30
C PHE A 23 -5.37 -3.06 1.00
N GLY A 24 -5.33 -2.35 2.14
CA GLY A 24 -5.18 -2.98 3.45
C GLY A 24 -6.24 -4.04 3.77
N ILE A 25 -7.50 -3.77 3.43
CA ILE A 25 -8.61 -4.72 3.61
C ILE A 25 -8.38 -5.99 2.78
N VAL A 26 -8.08 -5.84 1.49
CA VAL A 26 -7.95 -6.99 0.59
C VAL A 26 -6.72 -7.83 0.93
N GLU A 27 -5.60 -7.18 1.26
CA GLU A 27 -4.36 -7.87 1.66
C GLU A 27 -4.49 -8.61 3.00
N THR A 28 -5.26 -8.07 3.95
CA THR A 28 -5.45 -8.68 5.27
C THR A 28 -6.47 -9.82 5.24
N LEU A 29 -7.60 -9.63 4.55
CA LEU A 29 -8.70 -10.59 4.55
C LEU A 29 -8.54 -11.70 3.50
N LEU A 30 -7.91 -11.38 2.37
CA LEU A 30 -7.86 -12.25 1.19
C LEU A 30 -6.42 -12.31 0.62
N PRO A 31 -5.41 -12.69 1.43
CA PRO A 31 -4.00 -12.58 1.05
C PRO A 31 -3.64 -13.39 -0.19
N ALA A 32 -4.25 -14.56 -0.38
CA ALA A 32 -4.03 -15.39 -1.58
C ALA A 32 -4.60 -14.75 -2.86
N GLN A 33 -5.74 -14.05 -2.75
CA GLN A 33 -6.31 -13.32 -3.89
C GLN A 33 -5.51 -12.05 -4.18
N ALA A 34 -5.11 -11.31 -3.14
CA ALA A 34 -4.24 -10.14 -3.27
C ALA A 34 -2.90 -10.50 -3.94
N ALA A 35 -2.27 -11.60 -3.50
CA ALA A 35 -1.05 -12.12 -4.11
C ALA A 35 -1.19 -12.43 -5.60
N ARG A 36 -2.35 -12.96 -5.99
CA ARG A 36 -2.64 -13.32 -7.38
C ARG A 36 -2.96 -12.10 -8.24
N GLU A 37 -3.83 -11.22 -7.78
CA GLU A 37 -4.35 -10.10 -8.57
C GLU A 37 -3.39 -8.92 -8.61
N PHE A 38 -2.79 -8.54 -7.48
CA PHE A 38 -1.89 -7.39 -7.41
C PHE A 38 -0.44 -7.75 -7.70
N PHE A 39 0.00 -8.93 -7.25
CA PHE A 39 1.41 -9.31 -7.35
C PHE A 39 1.68 -10.38 -8.42
N GLY A 40 0.63 -10.96 -9.02
CA GLY A 40 0.74 -11.98 -10.05
C GLY A 40 1.50 -13.23 -9.58
N ILE A 41 1.56 -13.45 -8.27
CA ILE A 41 2.14 -14.63 -7.65
C ILE A 41 1.08 -15.72 -7.76
N GLN A 42 1.24 -16.63 -8.72
CA GLN A 42 0.41 -17.83 -8.74
C GLN A 42 0.88 -18.76 -7.62
N PRO A 43 -0.04 -19.44 -6.90
CA PRO A 43 0.33 -20.51 -5.98
C PRO A 43 0.96 -21.65 -6.81
N ARG A 44 2.26 -21.55 -7.05
CA ARG A 44 3.06 -22.63 -7.62
C ARG A 44 3.31 -23.61 -6.49
N ALA A 45 3.27 -24.91 -6.77
CA ALA A 45 3.26 -26.05 -5.83
C ALA A 45 4.40 -26.14 -4.78
N LYS A 46 5.19 -25.08 -4.55
CA LYS A 46 6.20 -25.00 -3.48
C LYS A 46 5.57 -24.38 -2.23
N ALA A 47 5.40 -25.21 -1.20
CA ALA A 47 4.85 -24.82 0.11
C ALA A 47 5.54 -23.60 0.75
N GLU A 48 6.85 -23.39 0.52
CA GLU A 48 7.57 -22.20 1.03
C GLU A 48 7.11 -20.86 0.44
N VAL A 49 6.61 -20.85 -0.80
CA VAL A 49 6.10 -19.63 -1.43
C VAL A 49 4.72 -19.27 -0.85
N ASP A 50 3.93 -20.30 -0.53
CA ASP A 50 2.60 -20.15 0.06
C ASP A 50 2.70 -19.63 1.50
N ASP A 51 3.66 -20.13 2.29
CA ASP A 51 3.91 -19.69 3.66
C ASP A 51 4.43 -18.24 3.69
N ALA A 52 5.36 -17.87 2.81
CA ALA A 52 5.85 -16.49 2.71
C ALA A 52 4.76 -15.51 2.27
N VAL A 53 3.87 -15.89 1.36
CA VAL A 53 2.72 -15.08 0.93
C VAL A 53 1.74 -14.89 2.08
N SER A 54 1.48 -15.94 2.86
CA SER A 54 0.57 -15.90 4.00
C SER A 54 1.00 -14.92 5.10
N VAL A 55 2.30 -14.65 5.24
CA VAL A 55 2.86 -13.72 6.23
C VAL A 55 3.12 -12.34 5.63
N MET A 56 3.69 -12.25 4.42
CA MET A 56 4.08 -10.98 3.82
C MET A 56 2.87 -10.15 3.38
N VAL A 57 1.82 -10.78 2.84
CA VAL A 57 0.67 -10.04 2.30
C VAL A 57 -0.16 -9.38 3.41
N PRO A 58 -0.51 -10.05 4.53
CA PRO A 58 -1.15 -9.36 5.65
C PRO A 58 -0.28 -8.28 6.30
N LEU A 59 1.05 -8.44 6.28
CA LEU A 59 1.98 -7.43 6.80
C LEU A 59 1.97 -6.15 5.94
N MET A 60 1.88 -6.29 4.61
CA MET A 60 1.63 -5.16 3.70
C MET A 60 0.27 -4.52 4.01
N GLY A 61 -0.76 -5.34 4.29
CA GLY A 61 -2.07 -4.83 4.65
C GLY A 61 -2.06 -3.97 5.92
N ALA A 62 -1.34 -4.41 6.95
CA ALA A 62 -1.16 -3.65 8.19
C ALA A 62 -0.43 -2.32 7.97
N ARG A 63 0.56 -2.28 7.07
CA ARG A 63 1.25 -1.05 6.66
C ARG A 63 0.29 -0.09 5.95
N ASP A 64 -0.52 -0.60 5.04
CA ASP A 64 -1.47 0.21 4.27
C ASP A 64 -2.56 0.81 5.17
N PHE A 65 -3.03 0.05 6.16
CA PHE A 65 -3.88 0.60 7.23
C PHE A 65 -3.19 1.70 8.05
N SER A 66 -1.91 1.53 8.36
CA SER A 66 -1.13 2.52 9.10
C SER A 66 -0.97 3.82 8.30
N LEU A 67 -0.69 3.73 6.99
CA LEU A 67 -0.63 4.88 6.08
C LEU A 67 -1.99 5.58 5.98
N SER A 68 -3.09 4.82 5.81
CA SER A 68 -4.44 5.36 5.80
C SER A 68 -4.78 6.09 7.11
N ALA A 69 -4.51 5.48 8.25
CA ALA A 69 -4.76 6.10 9.56
C ALA A 69 -3.97 7.41 9.73
N ALA A 70 -2.70 7.44 9.31
CA ALA A 70 -1.89 8.65 9.33
C ALA A 70 -2.47 9.75 8.42
N MET A 71 -2.87 9.40 7.18
CA MET A 71 -3.47 10.34 6.24
C MET A 71 -4.81 10.90 6.74
N LEU A 72 -5.68 10.05 7.28
CA LEU A 72 -6.97 10.48 7.86
C LEU A 72 -6.76 11.40 9.06
N THR A 73 -5.77 11.09 9.90
CA THR A 73 -5.42 11.93 11.05
C THR A 73 -4.93 13.31 10.60
N PHE A 74 -4.00 13.39 9.65
CA PHE A 74 -3.51 14.68 9.15
C PHE A 74 -4.58 15.46 8.38
N TRP A 75 -5.47 14.76 7.67
CA TRP A 75 -6.63 15.36 7.01
C TRP A 75 -7.60 15.99 8.04
N TYR A 76 -7.86 15.30 9.15
CA TYR A 76 -8.72 15.80 10.23
C TYR A 76 -8.15 17.06 10.89
N TYR A 77 -6.84 17.08 11.16
CA TYR A 77 -6.16 18.24 11.74
C TYR A 77 -5.85 19.36 10.73
N GLY A 78 -6.15 19.19 9.43
CA GLY A 78 -5.88 20.18 8.39
C GLY A 78 -4.39 20.43 8.15
N LYS A 79 -3.54 19.43 8.40
CA LYS A 79 -2.07 19.52 8.27
C LYS A 79 -1.66 19.10 6.86
N ASP A 80 -1.87 19.99 5.89
CA ASP A 80 -1.72 19.69 4.45
C ASP A 80 -0.28 19.33 4.05
N TRP A 81 0.73 19.92 4.70
CA TRP A 81 2.14 19.64 4.40
C TRP A 81 2.53 18.23 4.84
N GLU A 82 2.21 17.88 6.09
CA GLU A 82 2.47 16.56 6.65
C GLU A 82 1.70 15.48 5.91
N LEU A 83 0.45 15.76 5.52
CA LEU A 83 -0.34 14.90 4.65
C LEU A 83 0.38 14.63 3.32
N GLY A 84 0.93 15.66 2.67
CA GLY A 84 1.73 15.53 1.46
C GLY A 84 2.99 14.67 1.65
N VAL A 85 3.67 14.82 2.79
CA VAL A 85 4.85 14.00 3.12
C VAL A 85 4.47 12.52 3.28
N VAL A 86 3.35 12.21 3.93
CA VAL A 86 2.89 10.82 4.09
C VAL A 86 2.49 10.20 2.76
N ILE A 87 1.83 10.97 1.88
CA ILE A 87 1.49 10.51 0.52
C ILE A 87 2.77 10.19 -0.27
N LEU A 88 3.79 11.05 -0.19
CA LEU A 88 5.07 10.82 -0.84
C LEU A 88 5.77 9.57 -0.27
N ALA A 89 5.80 9.41 1.06
CA ALA A 89 6.38 8.25 1.72
C ALA A 89 5.68 6.94 1.31
N GLY A 90 4.34 6.95 1.26
CA GLY A 90 3.54 5.81 0.77
C GLY A 90 3.86 5.47 -0.68
N SER A 91 4.00 6.48 -1.55
CA SER A 91 4.35 6.29 -2.96
C SER A 91 5.72 5.63 -3.13
N ILE A 92 6.71 6.03 -2.32
CA ILE A 92 8.05 5.41 -2.30
C ILE A 92 7.96 3.94 -1.89
N LEU A 93 7.16 3.62 -0.87
CA LEU A 93 6.93 2.24 -0.44
C LEU A 93 6.30 1.40 -1.56
N CYS A 94 5.29 1.89 -2.26
CA CYS A 94 4.67 1.18 -3.37
C CYS A 94 5.67 0.88 -4.51
N VAL A 95 6.57 1.83 -4.81
CA VAL A 95 7.64 1.61 -5.79
C VAL A 95 8.62 0.54 -5.29
N ALA A 96 9.02 0.60 -4.02
CA ALA A 96 9.92 -0.38 -3.42
C ALA A 96 9.33 -1.80 -3.43
N ASP A 97 8.03 -1.95 -3.12
CA ASP A 97 7.34 -3.24 -3.20
C ASP A 97 7.35 -3.80 -4.62
N SER A 98 7.02 -2.95 -5.60
CA SER A 98 7.00 -3.32 -7.02
C SER A 98 8.36 -3.84 -7.48
N ILE A 99 9.45 -3.18 -7.06
CA ILE A 99 10.81 -3.61 -7.35
C ILE A 99 11.14 -4.92 -6.63
N ALA A 100 10.78 -5.06 -5.36
CA ALA A 100 11.03 -6.28 -4.59
C ALA A 100 10.33 -7.49 -5.23
N ILE A 101 9.08 -7.33 -5.64
CA ILE A 101 8.29 -8.35 -6.34
C ILE A 101 8.87 -8.63 -7.72
N PHE A 102 9.25 -7.60 -8.48
CA PHE A 102 9.87 -7.76 -9.79
C PHE A 102 11.15 -8.59 -9.70
N ASN A 103 12.03 -8.27 -8.76
CA ASN A 103 13.27 -9.02 -8.52
C ASN A 103 12.99 -10.47 -8.15
N ARG A 104 11.96 -10.74 -7.32
CA ARG A 104 11.59 -12.12 -6.98
C ARG A 104 10.95 -12.89 -8.14
N ARG A 105 10.20 -12.23 -9.03
CA ARG A 105 9.64 -12.84 -10.24
C ARG A 105 10.75 -13.15 -11.27
N GLY A 106 11.77 -12.30 -11.36
CA GLY A 106 12.94 -12.50 -12.24
C GLY A 106 13.82 -13.71 -11.89
N PHE A 107 13.80 -14.18 -10.64
CA PHE A 107 14.50 -15.41 -10.22
C PHE A 107 13.66 -16.70 -10.38
N ALA A 108 12.40 -16.60 -10.80
CA ALA A 108 11.48 -17.73 -10.93
C ALA A 108 11.04 -18.04 -12.38
N ALA A 109 11.65 -17.37 -13.37
CA ALA A 109 11.52 -17.65 -14.79
C ALA A 109 12.50 -18.76 -15.22
#